data_AF-A0A6L4Z556-F1
#
_entry.id   AF-A0A6L4Z556-F1
#
_cell.length_a   1.000
_cell.length_b   1.000
_cell.length_c   1.000
_cell.angle_alpha   90.00
_cell.angle_beta   90.00
_cell.angle_gamma   90.00
#
_symmetry.space_group_name_H-M   'P 1'
#
loop_
_entity.id
_entity.type
_entity.pdbx_description
1 polymer ?
#
loop_
_entity_poly.entity_id
_entity_poly.type
_entity_poly.pdbx_seq_one_letter_code
_entity_poly.pdbx_strand_id
1 'polypeptide(L)'
;MCRRCEMMCNDVQTVNVLSAINRGFNSVVAPAFEMNLDHSVCTYCGQCVAVCPTGALTEVDDTGKVVRVLSDPTKTVIVQTAPAVRAALGEEFDMEAGTLVTGKLVAALKRLGFDYVFDTDFAADLTIMEEGTELLNRLGKHLAGDKNVKLPILTSCCPAWVKFFEHQFPDMKDIPSTARSPQQMFGSIAKTYFADKLGIKRENLVVVSIMPCVAKKYECGRDEFKVNKNPDVDYAITTRE
;
A
#
# COMPACT_ATOMS: atom_id res chain seq x y z
N MET A 1 -0.80 -11.44 27.72
CA MET A 1 -0.16 -11.44 26.39
C MET A 1 -0.65 -12.65 25.60
N CYS A 2 -1.49 -12.48 24.58
CA CYS A 2 -2.12 -13.61 23.84
C CYS A 2 -1.25 -14.19 22.69
N ARG A 3 -0.19 -13.48 22.27
CA ARG A 3 0.79 -13.91 21.24
C ARG A 3 0.23 -14.25 19.85
N ARG A 4 -1.01 -13.87 19.54
CA ARG A 4 -1.61 -14.05 18.20
C ARG A 4 -0.80 -13.34 17.10
N CYS A 5 -0.30 -12.13 17.40
CA CYS A 5 0.52 -11.35 16.47
C CYS A 5 1.88 -12.00 16.16
N GLU A 6 2.50 -12.64 17.15
CA GLU A 6 3.75 -13.39 17.02
C GLU A 6 3.55 -14.60 16.10
N MET A 7 2.56 -15.44 16.38
CA MET A 7 2.20 -16.59 15.55
C MET A 7 1.89 -16.17 14.10
N MET A 8 1.08 -15.12 13.92
CA MET A 8 0.73 -14.62 12.58
C MET A 8 1.96 -14.10 11.82
N CYS A 9 2.91 -13.46 12.50
CA CYS A 9 4.13 -12.94 11.85
C CYS A 9 5.12 -14.06 11.48
N ASN A 10 5.28 -15.05 12.34
CA ASN A 10 6.36 -16.04 12.23
C ASN A 10 5.91 -17.32 11.52
N ASP A 11 4.72 -17.82 11.84
CA ASP A 11 4.26 -19.11 11.31
C ASP A 11 3.47 -18.94 10.01
N VAL A 12 2.67 -17.86 9.90
CA VAL A 12 1.82 -17.63 8.73
C VAL A 12 2.53 -16.78 7.69
N GLN A 13 3.06 -15.63 8.08
CA GLN A 13 3.74 -14.70 7.16
C GLN A 13 5.22 -15.03 6.95
N THR A 14 5.80 -15.90 7.78
CA THR A 14 7.21 -16.33 7.72
C THR A 14 8.25 -15.22 7.69
N VAL A 15 7.90 -14.03 8.20
CA VAL A 15 8.81 -12.86 8.27
C VAL A 15 9.72 -12.93 9.50
N ASN A 16 9.27 -13.59 10.58
CA ASN A 16 10.05 -13.81 11.80
C ASN A 16 10.52 -12.52 12.52
N VAL A 17 9.62 -11.54 12.63
CA VAL A 17 9.95 -10.22 13.21
C VAL A 17 9.59 -10.15 14.69
N LEU A 18 8.44 -10.70 15.08
CA LEU A 18 7.90 -10.48 16.42
C LEU A 18 8.27 -11.65 17.33
N SER A 19 8.63 -11.35 18.57
CA SER A 19 8.88 -12.36 19.59
C SER A 19 8.49 -11.84 20.97
N ALA A 20 8.09 -12.74 21.86
CA ALA A 20 7.96 -12.39 23.27
C ALA A 20 9.35 -12.24 23.90
N ILE A 21 9.69 -11.02 24.28
CA ILE A 21 10.95 -10.65 24.91
C ILE A 21 10.72 -10.30 26.38
N ASN A 22 11.81 -10.15 27.14
CA ASN A 22 11.79 -9.94 28.59
C ASN A 22 11.11 -11.09 29.36
N ARG A 23 11.02 -10.96 30.69
CA ARG A 23 10.47 -12.01 31.58
C ARG A 23 9.53 -11.42 32.62
N GLY A 24 8.57 -12.23 33.07
CA GLY A 24 7.63 -11.87 34.13
C GLY A 24 6.69 -10.74 33.70
N PHE A 25 6.51 -9.75 34.57
CA PHE A 25 5.63 -8.60 34.31
C PHE A 25 6.15 -7.66 33.21
N ASN A 26 7.44 -7.72 32.89
CA ASN A 26 8.06 -6.89 31.87
C ASN A 26 8.01 -7.53 30.46
N SER A 27 7.40 -8.71 30.32
CA SER A 27 7.30 -9.37 29.03
C SER A 27 6.45 -8.55 28.04
N VAL A 28 7.02 -8.27 26.87
CA VAL A 28 6.35 -7.57 25.76
C VAL A 28 6.56 -8.33 24.45
N VAL A 29 5.71 -8.10 23.45
CA VAL A 29 5.94 -8.58 22.08
C VAL A 29 6.57 -7.45 21.29
N ALA A 30 7.79 -7.64 20.82
CA ALA A 30 8.52 -6.64 20.06
C ALA A 30 9.48 -7.29 19.07
N PRO A 31 10.07 -6.51 18.14
CA PRO A 31 11.21 -6.95 17.35
C PRO A 31 12.43 -7.27 18.22
N ALA A 32 13.41 -7.94 17.62
CA ALA A 32 14.69 -8.21 18.26
C ALA A 32 15.30 -6.91 18.84
N PHE A 33 15.79 -6.98 20.08
CA PHE A 33 16.38 -5.83 20.79
C PHE A 33 15.44 -4.62 20.99
N GLU A 34 14.11 -4.81 20.93
CA GLU A 34 13.13 -3.72 21.06
C GLU A 34 13.33 -2.61 20.01
N MET A 35 13.95 -2.91 18.88
CA MET A 35 14.14 -1.92 17.84
C MET A 35 12.81 -1.54 17.18
N ASN A 36 12.77 -0.33 16.63
CA ASN A 36 11.64 0.12 15.83
C ASN A 36 11.46 -0.79 14.59
N LEU A 37 10.21 -0.93 14.14
CA LEU A 37 9.87 -1.80 13.01
C LEU A 37 10.54 -1.39 11.70
N ASP A 38 10.85 -0.10 11.52
CA ASP A 38 11.55 0.45 10.36
C ASP A 38 13.01 0.03 10.25
N HIS A 39 13.66 -0.24 11.39
CA HIS A 39 15.01 -0.77 11.43
C HIS A 39 15.06 -2.31 11.42
N SER A 40 13.90 -2.97 11.42
CA SER A 40 13.78 -4.44 11.38
C SER A 40 13.48 -4.97 9.98
N VAL A 41 13.45 -6.29 9.83
CA VAL A 41 13.03 -6.98 8.58
C VAL A 41 11.51 -6.97 8.35
N CYS A 42 10.76 -6.16 9.10
CA CYS A 42 9.30 -6.03 8.97
C CYS A 42 8.88 -5.59 7.57
N THR A 43 7.93 -6.31 6.98
CA THR A 43 7.37 -6.04 5.65
C THR A 43 6.18 -5.07 5.68
N TYR A 44 5.75 -4.65 6.87
CA TYR A 44 4.56 -3.81 7.10
C TYR A 44 3.23 -4.39 6.60
N CYS A 45 3.12 -5.72 6.43
CA CYS A 45 1.89 -6.34 5.93
C CYS A 45 0.66 -6.12 6.83
N GLY A 46 0.85 -5.73 8.09
CA GLY A 46 -0.23 -5.40 9.02
C GLY A 46 -1.03 -6.59 9.54
N GLN A 47 -0.64 -7.83 9.22
CA GLN A 47 -1.36 -9.02 9.66
C GLN A 47 -1.36 -9.19 11.19
N CYS A 48 -0.29 -8.75 11.85
CA CYS A 48 -0.22 -8.70 13.32
C CYS A 48 -1.25 -7.74 13.94
N VAL A 49 -1.57 -6.64 13.25
CA VAL A 49 -2.62 -5.69 13.65
C VAL A 49 -3.99 -6.33 13.47
N ALA A 50 -4.24 -6.95 12.32
CA ALA A 50 -5.52 -7.58 12.00
C ALA A 50 -5.95 -8.68 12.99
N VAL A 51 -5.00 -9.42 13.56
CA VAL A 51 -5.30 -10.46 14.55
C VAL A 51 -5.32 -9.97 16.01
N CYS A 52 -5.05 -8.69 16.26
CA CYS A 52 -4.96 -8.16 17.61
C CYS A 52 -6.37 -7.99 18.22
N PRO A 53 -6.72 -8.74 19.30
CA PRO A 53 -8.07 -8.67 19.86
C PRO A 53 -8.34 -7.43 20.72
N THR A 54 -7.31 -6.66 21.07
CA THR A 54 -7.41 -5.56 22.05
C THR A 54 -7.01 -4.20 21.48
N GLY A 55 -6.61 -4.11 20.20
CA GLY A 55 -6.02 -2.89 19.65
C GLY A 55 -4.66 -2.52 20.26
N ALA A 56 -3.92 -3.50 20.82
CA ALA A 56 -2.57 -3.26 21.33
C ALA A 56 -1.55 -2.95 20.21
N LEU A 57 -1.86 -3.39 18.99
CA LEU A 57 -1.17 -3.00 17.76
C LEU A 57 -2.18 -2.29 16.87
N THR A 58 -1.78 -1.16 16.31
CA THR A 58 -2.58 -0.37 15.37
C THR A 58 -1.73 0.00 14.16
N GLU A 59 -2.41 0.34 13.07
CA GLU A 59 -1.82 1.11 11.99
C GLU A 59 -1.39 2.51 12.46
N VAL A 60 -0.52 3.14 11.67
CA VAL A 60 -0.21 4.56 11.82
C VAL A 60 -1.35 5.35 11.21
N ASP A 61 -2.09 6.06 12.06
CA ASP A 61 -3.24 6.87 11.66
C ASP A 61 -2.81 8.15 10.92
N ASP A 62 -3.24 8.28 9.66
CA ASP A 62 -3.03 9.46 8.82
C ASP A 62 -4.30 10.30 8.65
N THR A 63 -5.41 9.94 9.28
CA THR A 63 -6.71 10.65 9.20
C THR A 63 -6.55 12.13 9.51
N GLY A 64 -5.85 12.47 10.61
CA GLY A 64 -5.60 13.86 10.98
C GLY A 64 -4.75 14.65 9.96
N LYS A 65 -3.92 13.98 9.16
CA LYS A 65 -3.18 14.62 8.06
C LYS A 65 -4.10 14.87 6.87
N VAL A 66 -4.94 13.89 6.53
CA VAL A 66 -5.93 13.99 5.44
C VAL A 66 -6.95 15.09 5.72
N VAL A 67 -7.51 15.15 6.94
CA VAL A 67 -8.46 16.22 7.32
C VAL A 67 -7.83 17.61 7.20
N ARG A 68 -6.55 17.76 7.54
CA ARG A 68 -5.84 19.04 7.41
C ARG A 68 -5.69 19.49 5.96
N VAL A 69 -5.34 18.59 5.04
CA VAL A 69 -5.23 18.94 3.62
C VAL A 69 -6.59 19.17 2.96
N LEU A 70 -7.63 18.45 3.37
CA LEU A 70 -9.01 18.71 2.93
C LEU A 70 -9.52 20.08 3.38
N SER A 71 -9.00 20.60 4.49
CA SER A 71 -9.35 21.92 5.01
C SER A 71 -8.53 23.06 4.40
N ASP A 72 -7.53 22.75 3.56
CA ASP A 72 -6.66 23.75 2.93
C ASP A 72 -7.23 24.18 1.56
N PRO A 73 -7.75 25.42 1.42
CA PRO A 73 -8.36 25.89 0.18
C PRO A 73 -7.35 26.09 -0.97
N THR A 74 -6.05 26.00 -0.69
CA THR A 74 -4.99 26.14 -1.71
C THR A 74 -4.65 24.81 -2.39
N LYS A 75 -5.17 23.70 -1.88
CA LYS A 75 -4.93 22.36 -2.39
C LYS A 75 -6.14 21.84 -3.11
N THR A 76 -5.89 21.11 -4.19
CA THR A 76 -6.87 20.20 -4.79
C THR A 76 -6.56 18.82 -4.26
N VAL A 77 -7.51 18.22 -3.55
CA VAL A 77 -7.34 16.92 -2.90
C VAL A 77 -8.17 15.89 -3.63
N ILE A 78 -7.48 14.90 -4.19
CA ILE A 78 -8.13 13.77 -4.87
C ILE A 78 -7.94 12.50 -4.06
N VAL A 79 -8.87 11.57 -4.22
CA VAL A 79 -8.81 10.25 -3.59
C VAL A 79 -8.88 9.15 -4.63
N GLN A 80 -8.06 8.13 -4.47
CA GLN A 80 -8.16 6.86 -5.20
C GLN A 80 -8.56 5.74 -4.22
N THR A 81 -9.55 4.92 -4.60
CA THR A 81 -10.03 3.81 -3.75
C THR A 81 -9.61 2.47 -4.33
N ALA A 82 -8.99 1.61 -3.52
CA ALA A 82 -8.63 0.26 -3.93
C ALA A 82 -9.86 -0.65 -4.11
N PRO A 83 -9.79 -1.65 -4.99
CA PRO A 83 -10.92 -2.52 -5.33
C PRO A 83 -11.59 -3.16 -4.11
N ALA A 84 -10.80 -3.71 -3.17
CA ALA A 84 -11.33 -4.41 -2.01
C ALA A 84 -12.04 -3.51 -0.98
N VAL A 85 -11.77 -2.20 -0.98
CA VAL A 85 -12.41 -1.26 -0.04
C VAL A 85 -13.92 -1.25 -0.25
N ARG A 86 -14.38 -1.28 -1.50
CA ARG A 86 -15.81 -1.24 -1.83
C ARG A 86 -16.57 -2.51 -1.43
N ALA A 87 -15.87 -3.61 -1.15
CA ALA A 87 -16.46 -4.89 -0.76
C ALA A 87 -16.42 -5.12 0.76
N ALA A 88 -15.43 -4.54 1.45
CA ALA A 88 -15.21 -4.74 2.88
C ALA A 88 -15.75 -3.60 3.75
N LEU A 89 -15.78 -2.35 3.25
CA LEU A 89 -16.16 -1.19 4.07
C LEU A 89 -17.58 -1.30 4.65
N GLY A 90 -18.50 -2.00 3.97
CA GLY A 90 -19.85 -2.21 4.47
C GLY A 90 -19.91 -2.96 5.80
N GLU A 91 -18.94 -3.82 6.10
CA GLU A 91 -18.88 -4.60 7.35
C GLU A 91 -18.81 -3.70 8.58
N GLU A 92 -18.14 -2.56 8.49
CA GLU A 92 -18.03 -1.55 9.56
C GLU A 92 -19.35 -0.76 9.79
N PHE A 93 -20.34 -0.96 8.92
CA PHE A 93 -21.67 -0.34 9.00
C PHE A 93 -22.78 -1.39 9.13
N ASP A 94 -22.47 -2.52 9.79
CA ASP A 94 -23.39 -3.65 10.05
C ASP A 94 -24.00 -4.27 8.77
N MET A 95 -23.32 -4.14 7.62
CA MET A 95 -23.72 -4.78 6.37
C MET A 95 -23.07 -6.17 6.26
N GLU A 96 -23.69 -7.07 5.48
CA GLU A 96 -23.14 -8.41 5.24
C GLU A 96 -21.78 -8.34 4.53
N ALA A 97 -20.85 -9.20 4.93
CA ALA A 97 -19.51 -9.28 4.33
C ALA A 97 -19.59 -9.50 2.81
N GLY A 98 -18.81 -8.72 2.06
CA GLY A 98 -18.85 -8.71 0.60
C GLY A 98 -19.96 -7.86 -0.02
N THR A 99 -20.78 -7.15 0.78
CA THR A 99 -21.76 -6.21 0.22
C THR A 99 -21.06 -5.05 -0.48
N LEU A 100 -21.39 -4.83 -1.76
CA LEU A 100 -20.82 -3.75 -2.55
C LEU A 100 -21.37 -2.38 -2.13
N VAL A 101 -20.49 -1.49 -1.68
CA VAL A 101 -20.82 -0.13 -1.24
C VAL A 101 -20.27 0.97 -2.15
N THR A 102 -19.90 0.66 -3.40
CA THR A 102 -19.25 1.58 -4.34
C THR A 102 -19.90 2.96 -4.43
N GLY A 103 -21.21 3.03 -4.70
CA GLY A 103 -21.92 4.31 -4.83
C GLY A 103 -22.01 5.08 -3.51
N LYS A 104 -22.16 4.37 -2.38
CA LYS A 104 -22.19 4.97 -1.04
C LYS A 104 -20.82 5.54 -0.67
N LEU A 105 -19.75 4.80 -0.97
CA LEU A 105 -18.36 5.22 -0.77
C LEU A 105 -18.06 6.51 -1.55
N VAL A 106 -18.39 6.56 -2.84
CA VAL A 106 -18.17 7.77 -3.65
C VAL A 106 -18.97 8.96 -3.10
N ALA A 107 -20.22 8.75 -2.72
CA ALA A 107 -21.05 9.81 -2.13
C ALA A 107 -20.48 10.31 -0.78
N ALA A 108 -20.00 9.39 0.07
CA ALA A 108 -19.39 9.74 1.35
C ALA A 108 -18.10 10.56 1.15
N LEU A 109 -17.21 10.12 0.26
CA LEU A 109 -15.96 10.83 -0.04
C LEU A 109 -16.20 12.24 -0.59
N LYS A 110 -17.20 12.41 -1.48
CA LYS A 110 -17.60 13.75 -1.94
C LYS A 110 -18.15 14.62 -0.81
N ARG A 111 -18.90 14.04 0.13
CA ARG A 111 -19.41 14.76 1.31
C ARG A 111 -18.32 15.12 2.32
N LEU A 112 -17.23 14.34 2.37
CA LEU A 112 -16.06 14.63 3.19
C LEU A 112 -15.21 15.78 2.64
N GLY A 113 -15.42 16.18 1.38
CA GLY A 113 -14.76 17.34 0.77
C GLY A 113 -13.65 17.01 -0.23
N PHE A 114 -13.51 15.75 -0.68
CA PHE A 114 -12.60 15.44 -1.78
C PHE A 114 -13.11 16.06 -3.10
N ASP A 115 -12.22 16.75 -3.82
CA ASP A 115 -12.56 17.42 -5.09
C ASP A 115 -12.86 16.39 -6.19
N TYR A 116 -12.09 15.30 -6.24
CA TYR A 116 -12.27 14.21 -7.18
C TYR A 116 -12.11 12.85 -6.50
N VAL A 117 -13.00 11.93 -6.87
CA VAL A 117 -12.98 10.54 -6.41
C VAL A 117 -12.72 9.65 -7.62
N PHE A 118 -11.61 8.92 -7.56
CA PHE A 118 -11.15 8.01 -8.60
C PHE A 118 -11.06 6.58 -8.09
N ASP A 119 -11.00 5.67 -9.04
CA ASP A 119 -10.89 4.25 -8.80
C ASP A 119 -9.45 3.79 -9.12
N THR A 120 -8.80 3.11 -8.17
CA THR A 120 -7.47 2.54 -8.42
C THR A 120 -7.53 1.43 -9.48
N ASP A 121 -8.70 0.85 -9.76
CA ASP A 121 -8.88 -0.17 -10.80
C ASP A 121 -8.42 0.33 -12.18
N PHE A 122 -8.59 1.62 -12.48
CA PHE A 122 -8.05 2.22 -13.70
C PHE A 122 -6.53 2.04 -13.81
N ALA A 123 -5.80 2.25 -12.72
CA ALA A 123 -4.35 2.06 -12.70
C ALA A 123 -3.96 0.59 -12.54
N ALA A 124 -4.87 -0.28 -12.09
CA ALA A 124 -4.67 -1.72 -12.15
C ALA A 124 -4.62 -2.19 -13.60
N ASP A 125 -5.51 -1.69 -14.48
CA ASP A 125 -5.45 -1.97 -15.92
C ASP A 125 -4.11 -1.51 -16.53
N LEU A 126 -3.61 -0.33 -16.13
CA LEU A 126 -2.30 0.15 -16.57
C LEU A 126 -1.16 -0.73 -16.07
N THR A 127 -1.26 -1.24 -14.85
CA THR A 127 -0.28 -2.20 -14.31
C THR A 127 -0.27 -3.46 -15.17
N ILE A 128 -1.43 -3.97 -15.56
CA ILE A 128 -1.54 -5.13 -16.46
C ILE A 128 -0.95 -4.83 -17.85
N MET A 129 -1.15 -3.63 -18.39
CA MET A 129 -0.55 -3.25 -19.68
C MET A 129 0.98 -3.31 -19.63
N GLU A 130 1.59 -2.74 -18.60
CA GLU A 130 3.06 -2.71 -18.44
C GLU A 130 3.62 -4.08 -18.05
N GLU A 131 3.05 -4.72 -17.02
CA GLU A 131 3.51 -6.01 -16.50
C GLU A 131 3.27 -7.15 -17.52
N GLY A 132 2.16 -7.11 -18.25
CA GLY A 132 1.87 -8.04 -19.34
C GLY A 132 2.83 -7.87 -20.52
N THR A 133 3.13 -6.63 -20.90
CA THR A 133 4.13 -6.34 -21.93
C THR A 133 5.53 -6.80 -21.49
N GLU A 134 5.89 -6.57 -20.22
CA GLU A 134 7.15 -7.04 -19.66
C GLU A 134 7.25 -8.57 -19.66
N LEU A 135 6.19 -9.27 -19.26
CA LEU A 135 6.12 -10.73 -19.31
C LEU A 135 6.35 -11.24 -20.73
N LEU A 136 5.63 -10.70 -21.73
CA LEU A 136 5.77 -11.11 -23.13
C LEU A 136 7.20 -10.86 -23.64
N ASN A 137 7.81 -9.73 -23.28
CA ASN A 137 9.18 -9.40 -23.64
C ASN A 137 10.20 -10.37 -23.01
N ARG A 138 10.09 -10.65 -21.70
CA ARG A 138 10.99 -11.59 -21.01
C ARG A 138 10.82 -13.01 -21.56
N LEU A 139 9.58 -13.48 -21.70
CA LEU A 139 9.29 -14.81 -22.23
C LEU A 139 9.77 -14.96 -23.68
N GLY A 140 9.53 -13.96 -24.53
CA GLY A 140 9.99 -13.96 -25.93
C GLY A 140 11.51 -14.07 -26.05
N LYS A 141 12.26 -13.31 -25.25
CA LYS A 141 13.74 -13.40 -25.21
C LYS A 141 14.23 -14.77 -24.73
N HIS A 142 13.58 -15.32 -23.69
CA HIS A 142 13.92 -16.65 -23.17
C HIS A 142 13.70 -17.74 -24.23
N LEU A 143 12.55 -17.71 -24.91
CA LEU A 143 12.23 -18.64 -26.00
C LEU A 143 13.16 -18.48 -27.21
N ALA A 144 13.71 -17.29 -27.44
CA ALA A 144 14.75 -17.03 -28.44
C ALA A 144 16.16 -17.51 -28.01
N GLY A 145 16.30 -18.11 -26.83
CA GLY A 145 17.55 -18.70 -26.34
C GLY A 145 18.40 -17.79 -25.44
N ASP A 146 17.92 -16.62 -25.06
CA ASP A 146 18.61 -15.75 -24.11
C ASP A 146 18.55 -16.33 -22.68
N LYS A 147 19.70 -16.78 -22.18
CA LYS A 147 19.86 -17.36 -20.85
C LYS A 147 20.00 -16.31 -19.74
N ASN A 148 20.16 -15.03 -20.08
CA ASN A 148 20.34 -13.95 -19.11
C ASN A 148 19.00 -13.38 -18.62
N VAL A 149 17.89 -13.72 -19.29
CA VAL A 149 16.55 -13.29 -18.90
C VAL A 149 16.22 -13.82 -17.51
N LYS A 150 15.72 -12.92 -16.65
CA LYS A 150 15.26 -13.25 -15.30
C LYS A 150 13.84 -13.80 -15.37
N LEU A 151 13.73 -15.12 -15.21
CA LEU A 151 12.48 -15.86 -15.07
C LEU A 151 12.53 -16.75 -13.83
N PRO A 152 11.38 -17.03 -13.16
CA PRO A 152 10.03 -16.54 -13.47
C PRO A 152 9.89 -15.02 -13.28
N ILE A 153 8.87 -14.40 -13.87
CA ILE A 153 8.49 -13.02 -13.49
C ILE A 153 7.53 -13.11 -12.30
N LEU A 154 7.80 -12.33 -11.26
CA LEU A 154 6.92 -12.24 -10.08
C LEU A 154 6.26 -10.87 -10.03
N THR A 155 5.08 -10.78 -9.42
CA THR A 155 4.39 -9.50 -9.31
C THR A 155 5.08 -8.56 -8.34
N SER A 156 4.96 -7.25 -8.59
CA SER A 156 5.58 -6.17 -7.78
C SER A 156 4.56 -5.26 -7.12
N CYS A 157 3.25 -5.48 -7.34
CA CYS A 157 2.20 -4.57 -6.89
C CYS A 157 1.93 -4.57 -5.37
N CYS A 158 2.37 -5.63 -4.67
CA CYS A 158 2.27 -5.76 -3.22
C CYS A 158 3.54 -5.23 -2.54
N PRO A 159 3.49 -4.09 -1.81
CA PRO A 159 4.69 -3.50 -1.20
C PRO A 159 5.28 -4.38 -0.08
N ALA A 160 4.43 -5.13 0.64
CA ALA A 160 4.91 -6.07 1.65
C ALA A 160 5.70 -7.23 1.01
N TRP A 161 5.27 -7.70 -0.15
CA TRP A 161 5.98 -8.71 -0.92
C TRP A 161 7.31 -8.17 -1.47
N VAL A 162 7.32 -6.97 -2.06
CA VAL A 162 8.55 -6.33 -2.52
C VAL A 162 9.55 -6.19 -1.38
N LYS A 163 9.11 -5.68 -0.21
CA LYS A 163 9.99 -5.52 0.96
C LYS A 163 10.48 -6.86 1.52
N PHE A 164 9.62 -7.88 1.52
CA PHE A 164 10.02 -9.25 1.89
C PHE A 164 11.14 -9.75 0.98
N PHE A 165 10.97 -9.56 -0.32
CA PHE A 165 11.94 -9.96 -1.32
C PHE A 165 13.27 -9.20 -1.19
N GLU A 166 13.21 -7.90 -0.94
CA GLU A 166 14.40 -7.05 -0.69
C GLU A 166 15.23 -7.51 0.51
N HIS A 167 14.59 -8.05 1.56
CA HIS A 167 15.26 -8.53 2.77
C HIS A 167 15.70 -9.99 2.69
N GLN A 168 14.84 -10.88 2.19
CA GLN A 168 15.06 -12.33 2.23
C GLN A 168 15.75 -12.86 0.97
N PHE A 169 15.57 -12.19 -0.17
CA PHE A 169 16.11 -12.60 -1.48
C PHE A 169 16.82 -11.45 -2.21
N PRO A 170 17.82 -10.80 -1.58
CA PRO A 170 18.44 -9.60 -2.12
C PRO A 170 19.17 -9.82 -3.46
N ASP A 171 19.64 -11.04 -3.73
CA ASP A 171 20.33 -11.40 -4.99
C ASP A 171 19.37 -11.60 -6.16
N MET A 172 18.06 -11.58 -5.91
CA MET A 172 17.02 -11.87 -6.89
C MET A 172 16.19 -10.63 -7.28
N LYS A 173 16.57 -9.41 -6.87
CA LYS A 173 15.75 -8.19 -7.01
C LYS A 173 15.25 -7.86 -8.42
N ASP A 174 15.86 -8.44 -9.46
CA ASP A 174 15.45 -8.29 -10.86
C ASP A 174 14.32 -9.26 -11.30
N ILE A 175 13.94 -10.19 -10.42
CA ILE A 175 12.89 -11.19 -10.68
C ILE A 175 11.49 -10.56 -10.65
N PRO A 176 11.11 -9.74 -9.66
CA PRO A 176 9.86 -9.00 -9.69
C PRO A 176 9.73 -8.11 -10.94
N SER A 177 8.48 -7.85 -11.34
CA SER A 177 8.16 -6.91 -12.42
C SER A 177 8.69 -5.52 -12.09
N THR A 178 9.14 -4.82 -13.12
CA THR A 178 9.55 -3.41 -13.03
C THR A 178 8.35 -2.46 -13.05
N ALA A 179 7.14 -2.98 -13.34
CA ALA A 179 5.91 -2.23 -13.24
C ALA A 179 5.71 -1.71 -11.81
N ARG A 180 5.28 -0.46 -11.68
CA ARG A 180 4.88 0.13 -10.40
C ARG A 180 3.56 -0.50 -9.93
N SER A 181 3.25 -0.40 -8.64
CA SER A 181 1.93 -0.82 -8.17
C SER A 181 0.82 0.11 -8.70
N PRO A 182 -0.45 -0.36 -8.76
CA PRO A 182 -1.57 0.46 -9.18
C PRO A 182 -1.68 1.79 -8.42
N GLN A 183 -1.40 1.77 -7.11
CA GLN A 183 -1.38 2.99 -6.29
C GLN A 183 -0.39 4.02 -6.83
N GLN A 184 0.84 3.59 -7.11
CA GLN A 184 1.92 4.48 -7.53
C GLN A 184 1.80 4.88 -9.00
N MET A 185 1.33 3.98 -9.87
CA MET A 185 0.98 4.30 -11.25
C MET A 185 -0.11 5.38 -11.29
N PHE A 186 -1.17 5.22 -10.49
CA PHE A 186 -2.21 6.22 -10.38
C PHE A 186 -1.66 7.57 -9.92
N GLY A 187 -0.87 7.59 -8.83
CA GLY A 187 -0.28 8.83 -8.31
C GLY A 187 0.59 9.56 -9.34
N SER A 188 1.38 8.80 -10.11
CA SER A 188 2.21 9.33 -11.18
C SER A 188 1.38 10.03 -12.26
N ILE A 189 0.29 9.40 -12.70
CA ILE A 189 -0.61 9.91 -13.74
C ILE A 189 -1.45 11.08 -13.23
N ALA A 190 -1.91 10.99 -11.98
CA ALA A 190 -2.63 12.06 -11.33
C ALA A 190 -1.80 13.35 -11.30
N LYS A 191 -0.54 13.25 -10.86
CA LYS A 191 0.37 14.39 -10.69
C LYS A 191 1.11 14.81 -11.96
N THR A 192 0.82 14.20 -13.09
CA THR A 192 1.33 14.60 -14.41
C THR A 192 0.14 14.89 -15.33
N TYR A 193 -0.37 13.88 -16.01
CA TYR A 193 -1.45 13.99 -16.98
C TYR A 193 -2.71 14.71 -16.43
N PHE A 194 -3.19 14.32 -15.24
CA PHE A 194 -4.42 14.90 -14.70
C PHE A 194 -4.19 16.32 -14.16
N ALA A 195 -3.06 16.56 -13.49
CA ALA A 195 -2.67 17.89 -13.02
C ALA A 195 -2.56 18.89 -14.19
N ASP A 196 -1.89 18.48 -15.29
CA ASP A 196 -1.77 19.28 -16.51
C ASP A 196 -3.14 19.57 -17.13
N LYS A 197 -4.03 18.57 -17.17
CA LYS A 197 -5.40 18.73 -17.68
C LYS A 197 -6.23 19.72 -16.87
N LEU A 198 -6.00 19.80 -15.56
CA LEU A 198 -6.65 20.78 -14.68
C LEU A 198 -5.93 22.14 -14.65
N GLY A 199 -4.73 22.26 -15.23
CA GLY A 199 -3.91 23.46 -15.12
C GLY A 199 -3.39 23.73 -13.71
N ILE A 200 -3.29 22.69 -12.86
CA ILE A 200 -2.80 22.81 -11.49
C ILE A 200 -1.36 22.33 -11.40
N LYS A 201 -0.57 22.98 -10.55
CA LYS A 201 0.79 22.54 -10.27
C LYS A 201 0.79 21.24 -9.47
N ARG A 202 1.76 20.37 -9.74
CA ARG A 202 1.96 19.11 -9.02
C ARG A 202 1.97 19.26 -7.50
N GLU A 203 2.55 20.34 -6.97
CA GLU A 203 2.67 20.59 -5.53
C GLU A 203 1.33 21.02 -4.88
N ASN A 204 0.36 21.43 -5.69
CA ASN A 204 -0.98 21.81 -5.24
C ASN A 204 -1.99 20.67 -5.39
N LEU A 205 -1.64 19.59 -6.08
CA LEU A 205 -2.44 18.38 -6.16
C LEU A 205 -2.01 17.39 -5.08
N VAL A 206 -2.91 17.11 -4.15
CA VAL A 206 -2.71 16.11 -3.09
C VAL A 206 -3.46 14.84 -3.49
N VAL A 207 -2.74 13.71 -3.53
CA VAL A 207 -3.28 12.39 -3.86
C VAL A 207 -3.36 11.56 -2.59
N VAL A 208 -4.58 11.21 -2.17
CA VAL A 208 -4.86 10.31 -1.06
C VAL A 208 -5.27 8.95 -1.62
N SER A 209 -4.76 7.86 -1.06
CA SER A 209 -5.24 6.51 -1.37
C SER A 209 -5.97 5.88 -0.20
N ILE A 210 -7.09 5.20 -0.48
CA ILE A 210 -7.80 4.35 0.50
C ILE A 210 -7.51 2.90 0.13
N MET A 211 -6.85 2.18 1.02
CA MET A 211 -6.24 0.87 0.74
C MET A 211 -6.57 -0.13 1.84
N PRO A 212 -6.82 -1.41 1.54
CA PRO A 212 -7.03 -2.44 2.57
C PRO A 212 -5.71 -2.90 3.22
N CYS A 213 -4.64 -2.09 3.16
CA CYS A 213 -3.28 -2.52 3.45
C CYS A 213 -2.45 -1.42 4.13
N VAL A 214 -1.81 -1.75 5.24
CA VAL A 214 -0.91 -0.84 5.97
C VAL A 214 0.39 -0.60 5.20
N ALA A 215 0.92 -1.61 4.50
CA ALA A 215 2.17 -1.49 3.73
C ALA A 215 2.07 -0.46 2.60
N LYS A 216 0.86 -0.09 2.16
CA LYS A 216 0.66 0.99 1.17
C LYS A 216 1.05 2.37 1.72
N LYS A 217 0.96 2.59 3.04
CA LYS A 217 1.52 3.79 3.71
C LYS A 217 3.04 3.84 3.59
N TYR A 218 3.71 2.71 3.82
CA TYR A 218 5.15 2.58 3.60
C TYR A 218 5.51 2.86 2.13
N GLU A 219 4.74 2.32 1.18
CA GLU A 219 4.99 2.53 -0.24
C GLU A 219 4.94 4.01 -0.64
N CYS A 220 4.03 4.81 -0.08
CA CYS A 220 4.00 6.26 -0.31
C CYS A 220 5.27 6.98 0.16
N GLY A 221 5.95 6.44 1.17
CA GLY A 221 7.15 7.03 1.76
C GLY A 221 8.43 6.79 0.97
N ARG A 222 8.44 5.83 0.03
CA ARG A 222 9.61 5.41 -0.75
C ARG A 222 10.13 6.54 -1.66
N ASP A 223 11.44 6.74 -1.69
CA ASP A 223 12.06 7.91 -2.35
C ASP A 223 11.98 7.85 -3.88
N GLU A 224 11.95 6.65 -4.46
CA GLU A 224 11.78 6.41 -5.89
C GLU A 224 10.40 6.82 -6.44
N PHE A 225 9.42 7.02 -5.56
CA PHE A 225 8.08 7.50 -5.92
C PHE A 225 7.91 8.99 -5.61
N LYS A 226 9.00 9.76 -5.74
CA LYS A 226 9.00 11.22 -5.54
C LYS A 226 9.65 11.90 -6.76
N VAL A 227 9.02 12.98 -7.21
CA VAL A 227 9.60 13.90 -8.21
C VAL A 227 9.88 15.22 -7.51
N ASN A 228 11.14 15.67 -7.50
CA ASN A 228 11.55 16.89 -6.78
C ASN A 228 11.10 16.92 -5.31
N LYS A 229 11.23 15.77 -4.62
CA LYS A 229 10.75 15.55 -3.23
C LYS A 229 9.22 15.62 -3.05
N ASN A 230 8.44 15.71 -4.13
CA ASN A 230 6.98 15.63 -4.10
C ASN A 230 6.52 14.19 -4.42
N PRO A 231 5.94 13.45 -3.45
CA PRO A 231 5.47 12.07 -3.64
C PRO A 231 4.45 11.93 -4.78
N ASP A 232 4.40 10.77 -5.43
CA ASP A 232 3.34 10.43 -6.39
C ASP A 232 1.99 10.25 -5.67
N VAL A 233 2.01 9.64 -4.47
CA VAL A 233 0.88 9.55 -3.54
C VAL A 233 1.29 10.15 -2.20
N ASP A 234 0.55 11.14 -1.71
CA ASP A 234 0.92 11.91 -0.51
C ASP A 234 0.54 11.19 0.79
N TYR A 235 -0.64 10.57 0.81
CA TYR A 235 -1.17 9.87 1.98
C TYR A 235 -1.86 8.58 1.59
N ALA A 236 -1.77 7.57 2.43
CA ALA A 236 -2.60 6.38 2.35
C ALA A 236 -3.35 6.20 3.68
N ILE A 237 -4.64 5.91 3.61
CA ILE A 237 -5.47 5.54 4.75
C ILE A 237 -6.04 4.14 4.53
N THR A 238 -6.26 3.42 5.62
CA THR A 238 -6.80 2.07 5.57
C THR A 238 -8.32 2.08 5.42
N THR A 239 -8.95 0.92 5.21
CA THR A 239 -10.42 0.80 5.24
C THR A 239 -11.03 1.16 6.60
N ARG A 240 -10.25 1.04 7.69
CA ARG A 240 -10.70 1.33 9.07
C ARG A 240 -10.60 2.81 9.44
N GLU A 241 -9.70 3.54 8.79
CA GLU A 241 -9.52 4.99 8.91
C GLU A 241 -10.57 5.74 8.09
#